data_AF-Q7XIV1-F1
#
_entry.id   AF-Q7XIV1-F1
#
_cell.length_a   1.000
_cell.length_b   1.000
_cell.length_c   1.000
_cell.angle_alpha   90.00
_cell.angle_beta   90.00
_cell.angle_gamma   90.00
#
_symmetry.space_group_name_H-M   'P 1'
#
loop_
_entity.id
_entity.type
_entity.pdbx_description
1 polymer ?
#
loop_
_entity_poly.entity_id
_entity_poly.type
_entity_poly.pdbx_seq_one_letter_code
_entity_poly.pdbx_strand_id
1 'polypeptide(L)'
;MGLHATPPPATADDPGLAVYWGRHKEEGSLREACDTGRYNTVIITFYNVFGYGRYSLDISGHPLAAVGADIKHCQSRGITVLLSIGGQGGGYSLPTKASAADVADNLIWNAYLGGHRAGVHRPFGDDAAVDGIDFFIDQGGADHYDDLARLLNGYNKYYDDLALQV
;
A
#
# COMPACT_ATOMS: atom_id res chain seq x y z
N MET A 1 10.73 14.14 10.93
CA MET A 1 11.23 12.85 10.42
C MET A 1 11.08 11.84 11.54
N GLY A 2 9.96 11.11 11.56
CA GLY A 2 9.81 9.96 12.44
C GLY A 2 10.52 8.79 11.78
N LEU A 3 11.42 8.14 12.51
CA LEU A 3 11.99 6.87 12.07
C LEU A 3 10.83 5.88 11.90
N HIS A 4 10.64 5.37 10.68
CA HIS A 4 9.82 4.17 10.46
C HIS A 4 10.58 3.02 11.12
N ALA A 5 10.32 2.78 12.41
CA ALA A 5 10.80 1.58 13.06
C ALA A 5 10.13 0.40 12.36
N THR A 6 10.95 -0.46 11.75
CA THR A 6 10.46 -1.72 11.20
C THR A 6 9.77 -2.48 12.33
N PRO A 7 8.48 -2.84 12.18
CA PRO A 7 7.79 -3.57 13.22
C PRO A 7 8.53 -4.88 13.50
N PRO A 8 8.61 -5.32 14.77
CA PRO A 8 9.28 -6.56 15.11
C PRO A 8 8.63 -7.72 14.35
N PRO A 9 9.42 -8.69 13.86
CA PRO A 9 8.89 -9.83 13.13
C PRO A 9 7.92 -10.63 14.01
N ALA A 10 6.85 -11.13 13.40
CA ALA A 10 5.90 -12.02 14.05
C ALA A 10 6.62 -13.25 14.62
N THR A 11 6.18 -13.72 15.79
CA THR A 11 6.73 -14.90 16.47
C THR A 11 5.63 -15.93 16.67
N ALA A 12 5.98 -17.17 17.02
CA ALA A 12 4.97 -18.19 17.33
C ALA A 12 4.04 -17.79 18.49
N ASP A 13 4.52 -16.94 19.40
CA ASP A 13 3.78 -16.46 20.57
C ASP A 13 3.04 -15.13 20.31
N ASP A 14 3.38 -14.44 19.22
CA ASP A 14 2.70 -13.24 18.71
C ASP A 14 2.65 -13.32 17.17
N PRO A 15 1.69 -14.10 16.63
CA PRO A 15 1.65 -14.44 15.21
C PRO A 15 1.33 -13.25 14.31
N GLY A 16 0.93 -12.12 14.90
CA GLY A 16 0.40 -10.99 14.18
C GLY A 16 -1.00 -11.23 13.62
N LEU A 17 -1.78 -10.15 13.57
CA LEU A 17 -3.12 -10.17 12.98
C LEU A 17 -3.20 -9.08 11.92
N ALA A 18 -3.39 -9.51 10.68
CA ALA A 18 -3.68 -8.66 9.55
C ALA A 18 -5.19 -8.54 9.33
N VAL A 19 -5.66 -7.34 8.98
CA VAL A 19 -7.05 -7.09 8.61
C VAL A 19 -7.15 -6.28 7.33
N TYR A 20 -8.09 -6.64 6.46
CA TYR A 20 -8.45 -5.82 5.31
C TYR A 20 -9.44 -4.72 5.73
N TRP A 21 -9.22 -3.50 5.23
CA TRP A 21 -10.06 -2.33 5.48
C TRP A 21 -10.33 -1.60 4.16
N GLY A 22 -11.50 -0.97 4.03
CA GLY A 22 -11.85 -0.13 2.87
C GLY A 22 -12.95 -0.73 1.98
N ARG A 23 -13.64 -1.78 2.42
CA ARG A 23 -14.72 -2.43 1.66
C ARG A 23 -16.13 -1.99 2.01
N HIS A 24 -16.32 -1.32 3.14
CA HIS A 24 -17.63 -0.84 3.56
C HIS A 24 -17.47 0.50 4.28
N LYS A 25 -18.06 1.59 3.77
CA LYS A 25 -17.93 2.92 4.39
C LYS A 25 -18.38 2.96 5.85
N GLU A 26 -19.26 2.05 6.26
CA GLU A 26 -19.76 1.92 7.63
C GLU A 26 -18.81 1.14 8.58
N GLU A 27 -17.68 0.62 8.08
CA GLU A 27 -16.70 -0.12 8.89
C GLU A 27 -15.87 0.77 9.83
N GLY A 28 -16.09 2.09 9.79
CA GLY A 28 -15.33 3.09 10.53
C GLY A 28 -14.07 3.54 9.81
N SER A 29 -13.40 4.53 10.40
CA SER A 29 -12.14 5.09 9.89
C SER A 29 -10.98 4.11 10.01
N LEU A 30 -9.93 4.35 9.21
CA LEU A 30 -8.68 3.60 9.31
C LEU A 30 -8.04 3.77 10.70
N ARG A 31 -8.11 4.98 11.26
CA ARG A 31 -7.67 5.27 12.63
C ARG A 31 -8.42 4.44 13.66
N GLU A 32 -9.74 4.33 13.58
CA GLU A 32 -10.52 3.50 14.51
C GLU A 32 -10.10 2.04 14.44
N ALA A 33 -9.85 1.50 13.24
CA ALA A 33 -9.34 0.13 13.08
C ALA A 33 -8.00 -0.06 13.81
N CYS A 34 -7.06 0.88 13.63
CA CYS A 34 -5.76 0.87 14.32
C CYS A 34 -5.89 1.08 15.84
N ASP A 35 -6.85 1.88 16.28
CA ASP A 35 -7.05 2.19 17.69
C ASP A 35 -7.66 1.03 18.49
N THR A 36 -8.22 0.02 17.82
CA THR A 36 -8.67 -1.22 18.48
C THR A 36 -7.56 -1.95 19.23
N GLY A 37 -6.30 -1.77 18.82
CA GLY A 37 -5.15 -2.51 19.37
C GLY A 37 -5.16 -4.00 19.07
N ARG A 38 -5.98 -4.46 18.12
CA ARG A 38 -6.13 -5.88 17.76
C ARG A 38 -5.21 -6.33 16.62
N TYR A 39 -4.83 -5.39 15.75
CA TYR A 39 -4.15 -5.67 14.50
C TYR A 39 -2.75 -5.10 14.55
N ASN A 40 -1.77 -5.85 14.04
CA ASN A 40 -0.43 -5.33 13.78
C ASN A 40 -0.23 -4.97 12.31
N THR A 41 -1.16 -5.36 11.44
CA THR A 41 -1.17 -5.00 10.03
C THR A 41 -2.58 -4.63 9.61
N VAL A 42 -2.74 -3.50 8.93
CA VAL A 42 -3.98 -3.09 8.27
C VAL A 42 -3.72 -2.95 6.78
N ILE A 43 -4.56 -3.56 5.97
CA ILE A 43 -4.40 -3.62 4.51
C ILE A 43 -5.55 -2.85 3.87
N ILE A 44 -5.24 -1.70 3.28
CA ILE A 44 -6.20 -0.83 2.58
C ILE A 44 -6.57 -1.49 1.24
N THR A 45 -7.86 -1.57 0.94
CA THR A 45 -8.41 -2.26 -0.24
C THR A 45 -9.37 -1.37 -1.02
N PHE A 46 -9.33 -1.32 -2.35
CA PHE A 46 -8.35 -1.90 -3.28
C PHE A 46 -7.91 -0.85 -4.28
N TYR A 47 -6.65 -0.94 -4.69
CA TYR A 47 -6.21 -0.37 -5.95
C TYR A 47 -6.61 -1.32 -7.09
N ASN A 48 -7.80 -1.10 -7.66
CA ASN A 48 -8.54 -2.11 -8.43
C ASN A 48 -8.51 -1.91 -9.95
N VAL A 49 -7.89 -0.83 -10.45
CA VAL A 49 -7.71 -0.58 -11.89
C VAL A 49 -6.25 -0.23 -12.15
N PHE A 50 -5.56 -1.02 -12.98
CA PHE A 50 -4.17 -0.78 -13.39
C PHE A 50 -3.75 -1.55 -14.65
N GLY A 51 -2.60 -1.19 -15.22
CA GLY A 51 -1.96 -1.91 -16.35
C GLY A 51 -2.42 -1.53 -17.76
N TYR A 52 -3.49 -0.75 -17.89
CA TYR A 52 -4.03 -0.27 -19.17
C TYR A 52 -3.90 1.25 -19.37
N GLY A 53 -2.92 1.89 -18.70
CA GLY A 53 -2.82 3.36 -18.64
C GLY A 53 -3.97 4.02 -17.87
N ARG A 54 -4.70 3.25 -17.06
CA ARG A 54 -5.82 3.70 -16.21
C ARG A 54 -5.61 3.18 -14.81
N TYR A 55 -5.96 4.02 -13.85
CA TYR A 55 -5.52 3.92 -12.47
C TYR A 55 -6.62 4.35 -11.52
N SER A 56 -7.01 3.47 -10.60
CA SER A 56 -8.09 3.79 -9.66
C SER A 56 -7.91 3.09 -8.33
N LEU A 57 -8.18 3.85 -7.27
CA LEU A 57 -8.33 3.38 -5.90
C LEU A 57 -9.81 3.41 -5.56
N ASP A 58 -10.36 2.26 -5.18
CA ASP A 58 -11.70 2.13 -4.66
C ASP A 58 -11.67 1.66 -3.21
N ILE A 59 -11.84 2.60 -2.29
CA ILE A 59 -12.03 2.37 -0.86
C ILE A 59 -13.51 2.55 -0.46
N SER A 60 -14.44 2.17 -1.34
CA SER A 60 -15.87 2.07 -1.06
C SER A 60 -16.54 3.34 -0.52
N GLY A 61 -16.02 4.51 -0.93
CA GLY A 61 -16.57 5.83 -0.55
C GLY A 61 -16.01 6.42 0.74
N HIS A 62 -14.97 5.83 1.34
CA HIS A 62 -14.25 6.44 2.46
C HIS A 62 -13.61 7.79 2.06
N PRO A 63 -13.57 8.77 2.97
CA PRO A 63 -13.03 10.11 2.67
C PRO A 63 -11.51 10.09 2.55
N LEU A 64 -10.99 10.10 1.31
CA LEU A 64 -9.55 10.04 1.02
C LEU A 64 -8.71 11.09 1.76
N ALA A 65 -9.24 12.29 1.98
CA ALA A 65 -8.54 13.38 2.66
C ALA A 65 -8.13 13.03 4.12
N ALA A 66 -8.85 12.12 4.79
CA ALA A 66 -8.53 11.69 6.15
C ALA A 66 -7.51 10.55 6.19
N VAL A 67 -7.45 9.73 5.13
CA VAL A 67 -6.70 8.46 5.13
C VAL A 67 -5.20 8.68 5.35
N GLY A 68 -4.61 9.74 4.79
CA GLY A 68 -3.20 10.05 4.99
C GLY A 68 -2.79 10.32 6.44
N ALA A 69 -3.62 11.09 7.16
CA ALA A 69 -3.41 11.34 8.58
C ALA A 69 -3.59 10.07 9.42
N ASP A 70 -4.50 9.20 9.02
CA ASP A 70 -4.76 7.93 9.68
C ASP A 70 -3.65 6.91 9.45
N ILE A 71 -3.07 6.84 8.23
CA ILE A 71 -1.88 6.01 7.93
C ILE A 71 -0.75 6.34 8.90
N LYS A 72 -0.38 7.63 9.00
CA LYS A 72 0.69 8.09 9.89
C LYS A 72 0.40 7.77 11.36
N HIS A 73 -0.87 7.86 11.76
CA HIS A 73 -1.30 7.51 13.11
C HIS A 73 -1.12 6.02 13.39
N CYS A 74 -1.58 5.14 12.50
CA CYS A 74 -1.34 3.70 12.60
C CYS A 74 0.16 3.37 12.69
N GLN A 75 0.97 3.95 11.82
CA GLN A 75 2.42 3.77 11.80
C GLN A 75 3.08 4.23 13.11
N SER A 76 2.65 5.37 13.67
CA SER A 76 3.14 5.86 14.97
C SER A 76 2.81 4.92 16.15
N ARG A 77 1.84 4.01 15.96
CA ARG A 77 1.47 2.97 16.91
C ARG A 77 2.16 1.62 16.62
N GLY A 78 3.09 1.58 15.66
CA GLY A 78 3.78 0.36 15.25
C GLY A 78 2.93 -0.60 14.43
N ILE A 79 1.83 -0.13 13.84
CA ILE A 79 0.97 -0.93 12.97
C ILE A 79 1.43 -0.74 11.52
N THR A 80 1.70 -1.86 10.84
CA THR A 80 2.05 -1.87 9.42
C THR A 80 0.80 -1.54 8.60
N VAL A 81 0.91 -0.58 7.68
CA VAL A 81 -0.17 -0.23 6.75
C VAL A 81 0.24 -0.60 5.34
N LEU A 82 -0.50 -1.53 4.72
CA LEU A 82 -0.27 -1.96 3.33
C LEU A 82 -1.38 -1.43 2.42
N LEU A 83 -1.07 -1.26 1.14
CA LEU A 83 -2.08 -1.07 0.09
C LEU A 83 -2.21 -2.35 -0.74
N SER A 84 -3.42 -2.89 -0.84
CA SER A 84 -3.70 -4.06 -1.67
C SER A 84 -4.03 -3.66 -3.10
N ILE A 85 -3.34 -4.28 -4.06
CA ILE A 85 -3.63 -4.18 -5.49
C ILE A 85 -4.50 -5.36 -5.94
N GLY A 86 -5.44 -5.08 -6.84
CA GLY A 86 -6.30 -6.09 -7.47
C GLY A 86 -7.70 -6.15 -6.87
N GLY A 87 -8.02 -7.29 -6.24
CA GLY A 87 -9.35 -7.61 -5.70
C GLY A 87 -10.25 -8.39 -6.69
N GLN A 88 -11.51 -8.63 -6.30
CA GLN A 88 -12.47 -9.47 -7.05
C GLN A 88 -13.04 -8.84 -8.34
N GLY A 89 -12.36 -7.83 -8.90
CA GLY A 89 -12.74 -7.15 -10.15
C GLY A 89 -11.89 -7.58 -11.34
N GLY A 90 -12.27 -7.11 -12.54
CA GLY A 90 -11.53 -7.35 -13.79
C GLY A 90 -10.81 -6.11 -14.35
N GLY A 91 -10.63 -5.07 -13.53
CA GLY A 91 -10.10 -3.76 -13.95
C GLY A 91 -8.58 -3.72 -14.15
N TYR A 92 -7.89 -4.84 -13.95
CA TYR A 92 -6.44 -4.90 -13.90
C TYR A 92 -5.87 -6.08 -14.68
N SER A 93 -4.66 -5.90 -15.21
CA SER A 93 -3.78 -6.98 -15.69
C SER A 93 -2.36 -6.41 -15.88
N LEU A 94 -1.37 -7.25 -16.09
CA LEU A 94 0.00 -6.81 -16.42
C LEU A 94 0.50 -7.59 -17.64
N PRO A 95 -0.01 -7.29 -18.86
CA PRO A 95 0.25 -8.11 -20.04
C PRO A 95 1.68 -7.99 -20.57
N THR A 96 2.44 -6.99 -20.09
CA THR A 96 3.85 -6.78 -20.49
C THR A 96 4.72 -6.34 -19.32
N LYS A 97 6.03 -6.53 -19.46
CA LYS A 97 7.04 -5.91 -18.57
C LYS A 97 6.91 -4.40 -18.48
N ALA A 98 6.55 -3.75 -19.58
CA ALA A 98 6.38 -2.30 -19.64
C ALA A 98 5.19 -1.85 -18.79
N SER A 99 4.06 -2.55 -18.83
CA SER A 99 2.93 -2.27 -17.93
C SER A 99 3.29 -2.50 -16.46
N ALA A 100 4.08 -3.52 -16.14
CA ALA A 100 4.57 -3.74 -14.77
C ALA A 100 5.48 -2.60 -14.30
N ALA A 101 6.40 -2.14 -15.16
CA ALA A 101 7.27 -1.01 -14.86
C ALA A 101 6.52 0.31 -14.68
N ASP A 102 5.55 0.60 -15.54
CA ASP A 102 4.70 1.80 -15.42
C ASP A 102 3.91 1.80 -14.10
N VAL A 103 3.37 0.63 -13.73
CA VAL A 103 2.65 0.45 -12.47
C VAL A 103 3.57 0.62 -11.25
N ALA A 104 4.78 0.04 -11.30
CA ALA A 104 5.76 0.16 -10.22
C ALA A 104 6.20 1.61 -9.99
N ASP A 105 6.60 2.32 -11.04
CA ASP A 105 7.15 3.68 -10.95
C ASP A 105 6.06 4.71 -10.64
N ASN A 106 5.05 4.81 -11.50
CA ASN A 106 4.15 5.97 -11.48
C ASN A 106 3.08 5.87 -10.40
N LEU A 107 2.72 4.65 -10.00
CA LEU A 107 1.53 4.44 -9.18
C LEU A 107 1.91 4.00 -7.79
N ILE A 108 2.79 3.01 -7.70
CA ILE A 108 3.11 2.45 -6.41
C ILE A 108 4.20 3.28 -5.75
N TRP A 109 5.36 3.41 -6.39
CA TRP A 109 6.51 4.09 -5.79
C TRP A 109 6.24 5.57 -5.54
N ASN A 110 5.83 6.31 -6.58
CA ASN A 110 5.71 7.77 -6.49
C ASN A 110 4.37 8.28 -5.94
N ALA A 111 3.30 7.47 -5.93
CA ALA A 111 1.98 7.92 -5.46
C ALA A 111 1.63 7.44 -4.04
N TYR A 112 2.05 6.22 -3.66
CA TYR A 112 1.65 5.60 -2.37
C TYR A 112 2.82 5.21 -1.47
N LEU A 113 4.00 4.92 -2.01
CA LEU A 113 5.22 4.63 -1.23
C LEU A 113 6.10 5.89 -1.11
N GLY A 114 7.39 5.71 -0.76
CA GLY A 114 8.34 6.76 -0.42
C GLY A 114 8.92 7.54 -1.61
N GLY A 115 8.56 7.19 -2.84
CA GLY A 115 8.96 7.93 -4.03
C GLY A 115 8.26 9.28 -4.12
N HIS A 116 8.93 10.26 -4.75
CA HIS A 116 8.34 11.55 -5.04
C HIS A 116 8.75 12.00 -6.44
N ARG A 117 7.75 12.35 -7.28
CA ARG A 117 7.96 12.87 -8.63
C ARG A 117 6.99 14.03 -8.86
N ALA A 118 7.54 15.17 -9.30
CA ALA A 118 6.72 16.34 -9.64
C ALA A 118 5.67 15.98 -10.70
N GLY A 119 4.41 16.37 -10.45
CA GLY A 119 3.29 16.08 -11.33
C GLY A 119 2.56 14.75 -11.06
N VAL A 120 3.05 13.91 -10.13
CA VAL A 120 2.31 12.73 -9.67
C VAL A 120 1.44 13.13 -8.48
N HIS A 121 0.12 12.90 -8.60
CA HIS A 121 -0.81 13.15 -7.50
C HIS A 121 -0.72 12.03 -6.46
N ARG A 122 -0.62 12.40 -5.18
CA ARG A 122 -0.59 11.48 -4.03
C ARG A 122 -1.94 11.46 -3.32
N PRO A 123 -2.77 10.41 -3.48
CA PRO A 123 -4.15 10.42 -2.98
C PRO A 123 -4.28 10.48 -1.46
N PHE A 124 -3.26 10.01 -0.74
CA PHE A 124 -3.18 10.10 0.71
C PHE A 124 -2.45 11.35 1.20
N GLY A 125 -2.14 12.29 0.30
CA GLY A 125 -1.36 13.49 0.61
C GLY A 125 0.14 13.32 0.43
N ASP A 126 0.85 14.44 0.46
CA ASP A 126 2.27 14.50 0.11
C ASP A 126 3.20 13.91 1.17
N ASP A 127 2.73 13.80 2.41
CA ASP A 127 3.52 13.37 3.56
C ASP A 127 3.10 12.01 4.14
N ALA A 128 2.19 11.29 3.48
CA ALA A 128 1.77 9.94 3.85
C ALA A 128 2.26 8.92 2.82
N ALA A 129 2.85 7.84 3.30
CA ALA A 129 3.25 6.68 2.51
C ALA A 129 2.84 5.41 3.25
N VAL A 130 2.36 4.40 2.51
CA VAL A 130 2.13 3.06 3.07
C VAL A 130 3.47 2.32 3.23
N ASP A 131 3.50 1.31 4.09
CA ASP A 131 4.70 0.54 4.43
C ASP A 131 5.00 -0.54 3.38
N GLY A 132 4.03 -0.89 2.53
CA GLY A 132 4.22 -1.88 1.48
C GLY A 132 2.96 -2.17 0.66
N ILE A 133 3.07 -3.17 -0.21
CA ILE A 133 2.03 -3.55 -1.16
C ILE A 133 1.63 -5.01 -0.96
N ASP A 134 0.33 -5.23 -0.83
CA ASP A 134 -0.30 -6.55 -0.82
C ASP A 134 -0.79 -6.91 -2.24
N PHE A 135 -0.57 -8.16 -2.67
CA PHE A 135 -0.92 -8.62 -4.01
C PHE A 135 -2.16 -9.53 -3.93
N PHE A 136 -3.35 -8.93 -4.00
CA PHE A 136 -4.60 -9.67 -4.12
C PHE A 136 -4.97 -9.84 -5.60
N ILE A 137 -4.32 -10.79 -6.27
CA ILE A 137 -4.57 -11.09 -7.68
C ILE A 137 -5.57 -12.25 -7.78
N ASP A 138 -6.85 -11.91 -7.88
CA ASP A 138 -7.97 -12.87 -7.96
C ASP A 138 -8.26 -13.32 -9.40
N GLN A 139 -8.04 -12.41 -10.36
CA GLN A 139 -8.34 -12.59 -11.77
C GLN A 139 -7.08 -12.34 -12.60
N GLY A 140 -6.95 -13.05 -13.73
CA GLY A 140 -5.81 -12.92 -14.65
C GLY A 140 -5.00 -14.22 -14.82
N GLY A 141 -4.04 -14.20 -15.75
CA GLY A 141 -3.09 -15.29 -15.97
C GLY A 141 -1.78 -15.11 -15.21
N ALA A 142 -0.77 -15.92 -15.54
CA ALA A 142 0.61 -15.72 -15.09
C ALA A 142 1.25 -14.51 -15.81
N ASP A 143 0.67 -13.34 -15.58
CA ASP A 143 1.12 -12.04 -16.09
C ASP A 143 2.42 -11.59 -15.39
N HIS A 144 2.91 -10.38 -15.71
CA HIS A 144 4.18 -9.82 -15.23
C HIS A 144 4.16 -9.32 -13.77
N TYR A 145 3.45 -10.00 -12.86
CA TYR A 145 3.44 -9.69 -11.44
C TYR A 145 4.77 -9.99 -10.74
N ASP A 146 5.54 -10.95 -11.25
CA ASP A 146 6.88 -11.24 -10.77
C ASP A 146 7.86 -10.10 -11.10
N ASP A 147 7.76 -9.52 -12.30
CA ASP A 147 8.51 -8.33 -12.68
C ASP A 147 8.12 -7.14 -11.79
N LEU A 148 6.83 -6.94 -11.50
CA LEU A 148 6.37 -5.92 -10.55
C LEU A 148 6.97 -6.15 -9.15
N ALA A 149 6.91 -7.35 -8.60
CA ALA A 149 7.47 -7.66 -7.29
C ALA A 149 8.98 -7.41 -7.22
N ARG A 150 9.73 -7.77 -8.27
CA ARG A 150 11.18 -7.48 -8.35
C ARG A 150 11.47 -5.98 -8.38
N LEU A 151 10.68 -5.20 -9.11
CA LEU A 151 10.83 -3.74 -9.16
C LEU A 151 10.56 -3.11 -7.80
N LEU A 152 9.47 -3.51 -7.13
CA LEU A 152 9.13 -3.03 -5.79
C LEU A 152 10.22 -3.36 -4.77
N ASN A 153 10.72 -4.59 -4.79
CA ASN A 153 11.86 -4.97 -3.95
C ASN A 153 13.12 -4.13 -4.26
N GLY A 154 13.32 -3.78 -5.53
CA GLY A 154 14.40 -2.89 -5.96
C GLY A 154 14.31 -1.48 -5.38
N TYR A 155 13.12 -1.01 -4.97
CA TYR A 155 12.97 0.28 -4.29
C TYR A 155 13.25 0.20 -2.78
N ASN A 156 13.23 -0.99 -2.16
CA ASN A 156 13.51 -1.13 -0.73
C ASN A 156 14.90 -0.61 -0.35
N LYS A 157 15.87 -0.69 -1.27
CA LYS A 157 17.20 -0.09 -1.07
C LYS A 157 17.16 1.40 -0.71
N TYR A 158 16.14 2.14 -1.18
CA TYR A 158 15.99 3.56 -0.85
C TYR A 158 15.56 3.76 0.60
N TYR A 159 14.81 2.82 1.18
CA TYR A 159 14.47 2.84 2.61
C TYR A 159 15.67 2.43 3.46
N ASP A 160 16.45 1.44 3.02
CA ASP A 160 17.69 1.03 3.70
C ASP A 160 18.71 2.18 3.74
N ASP A 161 18.92 2.86 2.60
CA ASP A 161 19.82 4.01 2.52
C ASP A 161 19.35 5.19 3.38
N LEU A 162 18.03 5.41 3.48
CA LEU A 162 17.46 6.45 4.34
C LEU A 162 17.62 6.11 5.82
N ALA A 163 17.48 4.83 6.19
CA ALA A 163 17.68 4.33 7.55
C ALA A 163 19.15 4.35 7.99
N LEU A 164 20.09 4.31 7.05
CA LEU A 164 21.53 4.46 7.31
C LEU A 164 22.01 5.91 7.43
N GLN A 165 21.16 6.90 7.12
CA GLN A 165 21.47 8.33 7.19
C GLN A 165 20.95 9.03 8.47
N VAL A 166 20.38 8.27 9.40
CA VAL A 166 19.89 8.70 10.73
C VAL A 166 20.64 7.95 11.83
#